data_AF-A0A531KIA4-F1
#
_entry.id   AF-A0A531KIA4-F1
#
_cell.length_a   1.000
_cell.length_b   1.000
_cell.length_c   1.000
_cell.angle_alpha   90.00
_cell.angle_beta   90.00
_cell.angle_gamma   90.00
#
_symmetry.space_group_name_H-M   'P 1'
#
loop_
_entity.id
_entity.type
_entity.pdbx_description
1 polymer ?
#
loop_
_entity_poly.entity_id
_entity_poly.type
_entity_poly.pdbx_seq_one_letter_code
_entity_poly.pdbx_strand_id
1 'polypeptide(L)'
;VRGGIASKIVAFAGSLVGHMRGGLGQVNIATATLFGGISGSAVAEAAAVGGLMIPQMKARGYGADYAVNVTSMAALIALLLPPSHNMIIYSISAGGKISIADLFTAGIIPGLLLALALMITAYFVARSRGYPTEPFPGSAAVAHLLAVAVPGLLLIAIIFGGVRSGVFTATESSCIAVIYALLV
;
A
#
# COMPACT_ATOMS: atom_id res chain seq x y z
N VAL A 1 1.93 6.79 -13.79
CA VAL A 1 1.14 5.56 -14.04
C VAL A 1 1.74 4.65 -15.14
N ARG A 2 2.91 4.94 -15.72
CA ARG A 2 3.46 4.19 -16.89
C ARG A 2 4.01 2.77 -16.61
N GLY A 3 4.11 2.32 -15.35
CA GLY A 3 4.64 0.99 -14.99
C GLY A 3 3.58 -0.08 -14.66
N GLY A 4 2.28 0.25 -14.60
CA GLY A 4 1.21 -0.73 -14.33
C GLY A 4 1.22 -1.42 -12.95
N ILE A 5 2.28 -1.27 -12.15
CA ILE A 5 2.42 -1.92 -10.83
C ILE A 5 1.28 -1.53 -9.89
N ALA A 6 0.97 -0.23 -9.78
CA ALA A 6 -0.12 0.25 -8.92
C ALA A 6 -1.46 -0.41 -9.28
N SER A 7 -1.82 -0.49 -10.57
CA SER A 7 -3.05 -1.18 -11.00
C SER A 7 -3.03 -2.68 -10.70
N LYS A 8 -1.87 -3.34 -10.80
CA LYS A 8 -1.72 -4.77 -10.46
C LYS A 8 -1.90 -5.00 -8.97
N ILE A 9 -1.34 -4.14 -8.12
CA ILE A 9 -1.51 -4.20 -6.66
C ILE A 9 -2.95 -3.90 -6.26
N VAL A 10 -3.59 -2.89 -6.87
CA VAL A 10 -5.02 -2.60 -6.66
C VAL A 10 -5.88 -3.81 -7.03
N ALA A 11 -5.62 -4.44 -8.18
CA ALA A 11 -6.38 -5.62 -8.61
C ALA A 11 -6.20 -6.80 -7.65
N PHE A 12 -4.97 -7.04 -7.18
CA PHE A 12 -4.67 -8.07 -6.20
C PHE A 12 -5.35 -7.80 -4.85
N ALA A 13 -5.24 -6.59 -4.31
CA ALA A 13 -5.96 -6.16 -3.11
C ALA A 13 -7.49 -6.30 -3.29
N GLY A 14 -7.98 -5.94 -4.48
CA GLY A 14 -9.33 -6.20 -5.00
C GLY A 14 -9.78 -7.64 -4.76
N SER A 15 -8.96 -8.59 -5.18
CA SER A 15 -9.28 -10.01 -5.08
C SER A 15 -9.31 -10.55 -3.65
N LEU A 16 -8.53 -9.94 -2.74
CA LEU A 16 -8.44 -10.38 -1.34
C LEU A 16 -9.57 -9.83 -0.47
N VAL A 17 -9.95 -8.57 -0.65
CA VAL A 17 -10.85 -7.86 0.28
C VAL A 17 -12.03 -7.17 -0.39
N GLY A 18 -12.12 -7.18 -1.72
CA GLY A 18 -13.22 -6.54 -2.47
C GLY A 18 -14.58 -7.19 -2.24
N HIS A 19 -14.60 -8.43 -1.76
CA HIS A 19 -15.83 -9.14 -1.38
C HIS A 19 -16.35 -8.77 0.01
N MET A 20 -15.61 -7.96 0.77
CA MET A 20 -16.06 -7.47 2.07
C MET A 20 -17.05 -6.32 1.89
N ARG A 21 -17.87 -6.06 2.90
CA ARG A 21 -18.84 -4.96 2.87
C ARG A 21 -18.12 -3.61 2.75
N GLY A 22 -18.50 -2.82 1.75
CA GLY A 22 -17.75 -1.61 1.38
C GLY A 22 -16.44 -1.94 0.66
N GLY A 23 -16.43 -2.99 -0.16
CA GLY A 23 -15.25 -3.63 -0.74
C GLY A 23 -14.23 -2.65 -1.29
N LEU A 24 -14.63 -1.61 -2.03
CA LEU A 24 -13.70 -0.62 -2.57
C LEU A 24 -12.95 0.18 -1.49
N GLY A 25 -13.59 0.49 -0.37
CA GLY A 25 -12.93 1.14 0.76
C GLY A 25 -11.86 0.22 1.38
N GLN A 26 -12.18 -1.06 1.53
CA GLN A 26 -11.22 -2.07 2.00
C GLN A 26 -10.07 -2.25 1.03
N VAL A 27 -10.37 -2.31 -0.28
CA VAL A 27 -9.37 -2.41 -1.35
C VAL A 27 -8.44 -1.21 -1.33
N ASN A 28 -8.95 -0.01 -1.07
CA ASN A 28 -8.12 1.19 -0.95
C ASN A 28 -7.09 1.06 0.19
N ILE A 29 -7.55 0.63 1.37
CA ILE A 29 -6.69 0.45 2.54
C ILE A 29 -5.70 -0.70 2.34
N ALA A 30 -6.14 -1.82 1.79
CA ALA A 30 -5.29 -2.96 1.48
C ALA A 30 -4.25 -2.61 0.40
N THR A 31 -4.65 -1.85 -0.62
CA THR A 31 -3.73 -1.32 -1.63
C THR A 31 -2.70 -0.41 -0.97
N ALA A 32 -3.10 0.54 -0.13
CA ALA A 32 -2.17 1.44 0.54
C ALA A 32 -1.23 0.71 1.50
N THR A 33 -1.67 -0.41 2.08
CA THR A 33 -0.80 -1.27 2.90
C THR A 33 0.24 -1.98 2.03
N LEU A 34 -0.16 -2.55 0.89
CA LEU A 34 0.76 -3.27 0.01
C LEU A 34 1.68 -2.33 -0.79
N PHE A 35 1.12 -1.26 -1.36
CA PHE A 35 1.81 -0.29 -2.20
C PHE A 35 2.56 0.75 -1.36
N GLY A 36 2.13 1.01 -0.12
CA GLY A 36 2.80 1.94 0.79
C GLY A 36 4.24 1.54 1.10
N GLY A 37 4.51 0.24 1.22
CA GLY A 37 5.88 -0.29 1.33
C GLY A 37 6.70 -0.19 0.03
N ILE A 38 6.11 0.19 -1.10
CA ILE A 38 6.87 0.45 -2.35
C ILE A 38 7.08 1.97 -2.50
N SER A 39 6.03 2.73 -2.25
CA SER A 39 5.98 4.18 -2.42
C SER A 39 6.79 4.93 -1.35
N GLY A 40 6.69 4.50 -0.08
CA GLY A 40 7.34 5.13 1.07
C GLY A 40 6.95 6.61 1.30
N SER A 41 5.91 7.09 0.60
CA SER A 41 5.45 8.49 0.57
C SER A 41 3.94 8.56 0.46
N ALA A 42 3.30 9.24 1.42
CA ALA A 42 1.85 9.44 1.41
C ALA A 42 1.37 10.27 0.20
N VAL A 43 2.17 11.23 -0.27
CA VAL A 43 1.81 12.07 -1.42
C VAL A 43 1.82 11.24 -2.71
N ALA A 44 2.85 10.41 -2.90
CA ALA A 44 2.93 9.53 -4.05
C ALA A 44 1.84 8.46 -4.03
N GLU A 45 1.53 7.91 -2.85
CA GLU A 45 0.43 6.96 -2.64
C GLU A 45 -0.93 7.57 -3.02
N ALA A 46 -1.23 8.76 -2.48
CA ALA A 46 -2.47 9.47 -2.77
C ALA A 46 -2.61 9.80 -4.26
N ALA A 47 -1.51 10.18 -4.93
CA ALA A 47 -1.51 10.43 -6.37
C ALA A 47 -1.73 9.16 -7.20
N ALA A 48 -1.06 8.05 -6.85
CA ALA A 48 -1.11 6.81 -7.62
C ALA A 48 -2.42 6.04 -7.39
N VAL A 49 -2.76 5.76 -6.13
CA VAL A 49 -3.95 4.98 -5.76
C VAL A 49 -5.19 5.84 -5.81
N GLY A 50 -5.13 7.09 -5.35
CA GLY A 50 -6.29 8.00 -5.42
C GLY A 50 -6.75 8.28 -6.84
N GLY A 51 -5.81 8.40 -7.79
CA GLY A 51 -6.12 8.56 -9.22
C GLY A 51 -6.88 7.37 -9.82
N LEU A 52 -6.74 6.16 -9.24
CA LEU A 52 -7.44 4.96 -9.68
C LEU A 52 -8.73 4.72 -8.88
N MET A 53 -8.64 4.80 -7.55
CA MET A 53 -9.71 4.42 -6.63
C MET A 53 -10.83 5.44 -6.56
N ILE A 54 -10.54 6.75 -6.51
CA ILE A 54 -11.58 7.77 -6.36
C ILE A 54 -12.57 7.76 -7.55
N PRO A 55 -12.11 7.72 -8.82
CA PRO A 55 -13.02 7.58 -9.96
C PRO A 55 -13.83 6.28 -9.94
N GLN A 56 -13.19 5.15 -9.58
CA GLN A 56 -13.87 3.86 -9.50
C GLN A 56 -14.94 3.82 -8.41
N MET A 57 -14.65 4.39 -7.24
CA MET A 57 -15.59 4.52 -6.13
C MET A 57 -16.81 5.36 -6.54
N LYS A 58 -16.59 6.52 -7.17
CA LYS A 58 -17.69 7.35 -7.69
C LYS A 58 -18.53 6.63 -8.72
N ALA A 59 -17.90 5.91 -9.67
CA ALA A 59 -18.60 5.16 -10.70
C ALA A 59 -19.50 4.05 -10.12
N ARG A 60 -19.15 3.51 -8.95
CA ARG A 60 -19.91 2.48 -8.24
C ARG A 60 -20.84 3.05 -7.14
N GLY A 61 -21.12 4.35 -7.17
CA GLY A 61 -22.10 4.99 -6.30
C GLY A 61 -21.60 5.36 -4.90
N TYR A 62 -20.28 5.35 -4.65
CA TYR A 62 -19.74 5.83 -3.39
C TYR A 62 -19.76 7.37 -3.35
N GLY A 63 -19.96 7.93 -2.15
CA GLY A 63 -19.88 9.37 -1.92
C GLY A 63 -18.47 9.89 -2.19
N ALA A 64 -18.36 11.05 -2.83
CA ALA A 64 -17.06 11.67 -3.10
C ALA A 64 -16.32 12.02 -1.80
N ASP A 65 -17.06 12.43 -0.77
CA ASP A 65 -16.54 12.69 0.58
C ASP A 65 -15.88 11.44 1.18
N TYR A 66 -16.54 10.29 1.08
CA TYR A 66 -15.99 9.02 1.57
C TYR A 66 -14.79 8.56 0.75
N ALA A 67 -14.87 8.66 -0.59
CA ALA A 67 -13.78 8.27 -1.48
C ALA A 67 -12.50 9.08 -1.22
N VAL A 68 -12.62 10.40 -1.05
CA VAL A 68 -11.47 11.26 -0.70
C VAL A 68 -10.97 10.95 0.70
N ASN A 69 -11.86 10.82 1.69
CA ASN A 69 -11.47 10.58 3.07
C ASN A 69 -10.70 9.25 3.24
N VAL A 70 -11.26 8.14 2.75
CA VAL A 70 -10.61 6.83 2.88
C VAL A 70 -9.27 6.79 2.15
N THR A 71 -9.16 7.41 0.98
CA THR A 71 -7.90 7.47 0.20
C THR A 71 -6.83 8.26 0.97
N SER A 72 -7.18 9.47 1.43
CA SER A 72 -6.23 10.34 2.13
C SER A 72 -5.74 9.72 3.45
N MET A 73 -6.62 9.06 4.19
CA MET A 73 -6.26 8.40 5.44
C MET A 73 -5.45 7.12 5.20
N ALA A 74 -5.82 6.31 4.21
CA ALA A 74 -5.08 5.10 3.85
C ALA A 74 -3.66 5.42 3.39
N ALA A 75 -3.45 6.53 2.67
CA ALA A 75 -2.13 6.95 2.22
C ALA A 75 -1.12 7.18 3.36
N LEU A 76 -1.59 7.48 4.59
CA LEU A 76 -0.72 7.64 5.76
C LEU A 76 -0.06 6.33 6.20
N ILE A 77 -0.61 5.17 5.83
CA ILE A 77 0.00 3.85 6.09
C ILE A 77 1.39 3.77 5.45
N ALA A 78 1.57 4.38 4.27
CA ALA A 78 2.85 4.41 3.55
C ALA A 78 3.98 5.11 4.32
N LEU A 79 3.65 5.92 5.33
CA LEU A 79 4.65 6.57 6.18
C LEU A 79 5.22 5.62 7.24
N LEU A 80 4.44 4.61 7.63
CA LEU A 80 4.76 3.68 8.71
C LEU A 80 5.30 2.34 8.19
N LEU A 81 4.76 1.84 7.08
CA LEU A 81 5.16 0.53 6.56
C LEU A 81 6.52 0.64 5.84
N PRO A 82 7.47 -0.28 6.09
CA PRO A 82 8.74 -0.25 5.41
C PRO A 82 8.68 -0.73 3.95
N PRO A 83 9.62 -0.26 3.11
CA PRO A 83 10.47 0.92 3.27
C PRO A 83 9.70 2.25 3.27
N SER A 84 10.10 3.16 4.17
CA SER A 84 9.53 4.51 4.30
C SER A 84 10.62 5.56 4.17
N HIS A 85 10.43 6.51 3.25
CA HIS A 85 11.36 7.61 3.05
C HIS A 85 11.47 8.52 4.29
N ASN A 86 10.36 8.71 5.00
CA ASN A 86 10.34 9.51 6.23
C ASN A 86 11.22 8.91 7.32
N MET A 87 11.28 7.58 7.43
CA MET A 87 12.16 6.91 8.40
C MET A 87 13.64 7.11 8.07
N ILE A 88 13.98 7.14 6.79
CA ILE A 88 15.35 7.44 6.33
C ILE A 88 15.72 8.88 6.71
N ILE A 89 14.85 9.86 6.40
CA ILE A 89 15.07 11.26 6.79
C ILE A 89 15.24 11.38 8.31
N TYR A 90 14.39 10.70 9.09
CA TYR A 90 14.45 10.73 10.54
C TYR A 90 15.78 10.20 11.08
N SER A 91 16.25 9.05 10.58
CA SER A 91 17.56 8.49 10.94
C SER A 91 18.70 9.49 10.67
N ILE A 92 18.72 10.10 9.48
CA ILE A 92 19.73 11.07 9.09
C ILE A 92 19.67 12.32 9.99
N SER A 93 18.47 12.83 10.26
CA SER A 93 18.24 14.02 11.08
C SER A 93 18.62 13.80 12.54
N ALA A 94 18.50 12.57 13.04
CA ALA A 94 18.98 12.15 14.35
C ALA A 94 20.51 11.91 14.40
N GLY A 95 21.25 12.38 13.40
CA GLY A 95 22.71 12.24 13.29
C GLY A 95 23.16 10.88 12.78
N GLY A 96 22.29 10.12 12.11
CA GLY A 96 22.60 8.80 11.54
C GLY A 96 22.81 7.68 12.57
N LYS A 97 22.54 7.96 13.85
CA LYS A 97 22.78 7.00 14.95
C LYS A 97 21.69 5.94 15.06
N ILE A 98 20.50 6.22 14.54
CA ILE A 98 19.36 5.31 14.59
C ILE A 98 19.39 4.43 13.34
N SER A 99 19.48 3.12 13.52
CA SER A 99 19.49 2.15 12.42
C SER A 99 18.20 2.22 11.60
N ILE A 100 18.35 2.35 10.27
CA ILE A 100 17.22 2.33 9.34
C ILE A 100 16.52 0.97 9.37
N ALA A 101 17.28 -0.12 9.50
CA ALA A 101 16.73 -1.48 9.59
C ALA A 101 15.84 -1.65 10.83
N ASP A 102 16.22 -1.03 11.95
CA ASP A 102 15.44 -1.08 13.19
C ASP A 102 14.18 -0.22 13.08
N LEU A 103 14.28 0.98 12.48
CA LEU A 103 13.12 1.83 12.20
C LEU A 103 12.11 1.13 11.28
N PHE A 104 12.60 0.49 10.21
CA PHE A 104 11.76 -0.28 9.29
C PHE A 104 11.04 -1.41 10.01
N THR A 105 11.75 -2.16 10.86
CA THR A 105 11.16 -3.26 11.63
C THR A 105 10.14 -2.72 12.66
N ALA A 106 10.48 -1.63 13.34
CA ALA A 106 9.61 -0.98 14.32
C ALA A 106 8.33 -0.39 13.69
N GLY A 107 8.37 -0.03 12.41
CA GLY A 107 7.24 0.48 11.63
C GLY A 107 6.15 -0.54 11.31
N ILE A 108 6.48 -1.83 11.27
CA ILE A 108 5.57 -2.88 10.82
C ILE A 108 4.33 -2.96 11.72
N ILE A 109 4.53 -3.08 13.03
CA ILE A 109 3.43 -3.21 14.00
C ILE A 109 2.49 -1.97 13.97
N PRO A 110 2.97 -0.73 14.14
CA PRO A 110 2.10 0.44 14.10
C PRO A 110 1.45 0.65 12.73
N GLY A 111 2.13 0.33 11.63
CA GLY A 111 1.56 0.39 10.29
C GLY A 111 0.40 -0.58 10.09
N LEU A 112 0.56 -1.84 10.54
CA LEU A 112 -0.51 -2.84 10.48
C LEU A 112 -1.66 -2.53 11.44
N LEU A 113 -1.39 -1.97 12.62
CA LEU A 113 -2.43 -1.51 13.54
C LEU A 113 -3.24 -0.37 12.94
N LEU A 114 -2.59 0.61 12.29
CA LEU A 114 -3.28 1.69 11.59
C LEU A 114 -4.13 1.15 10.43
N ALA A 115 -3.57 0.24 9.63
CA ALA A 115 -4.31 -0.41 8.55
C ALA A 115 -5.56 -1.13 9.07
N LEU A 116 -5.42 -1.92 10.15
CA LEU A 116 -6.53 -2.62 10.77
C LEU A 116 -7.59 -1.65 11.32
N ALA A 117 -7.17 -0.60 12.03
CA ALA A 117 -8.08 0.41 12.56
C ALA A 117 -8.87 1.11 11.45
N LEU A 118 -8.22 1.42 10.32
CA LEU A 118 -8.87 1.99 9.15
C LEU A 118 -9.81 0.99 8.48
N MET A 119 -9.43 -0.29 8.34
CA MET A 119 -10.28 -1.33 7.77
C MET A 119 -11.57 -1.52 8.60
N ILE A 120 -11.43 -1.56 9.93
CA ILE A 120 -12.57 -1.65 10.86
C ILE A 120 -13.49 -0.43 10.69
N THR A 121 -12.91 0.78 10.69
CA THR A 121 -13.68 2.02 10.54
C THR A 121 -14.39 2.09 9.19
N ALA A 122 -13.69 1.74 8.10
CA ALA A 122 -14.25 1.70 6.75
C ALA A 122 -15.42 0.71 6.65
N TYR A 123 -15.34 -0.44 7.32
CA TYR A 123 -16.42 -1.43 7.36
C TYR A 123 -17.67 -0.87 8.06
N PHE A 124 -17.51 -0.22 9.22
CA PHE A 124 -18.64 0.38 9.94
C PHE A 124 -19.29 1.52 9.15
N VAL A 125 -18.49 2.40 8.54
CA VAL A 125 -19.00 3.49 7.70
C VAL A 125 -19.71 2.93 6.46
N ALA A 126 -19.16 1.91 5.80
CA ALA A 126 -19.79 1.27 4.66
C ALA A 126 -21.10 0.56 5.02
N ARG A 127 -21.17 -0.04 6.23
CA ARG A 127 -22.42 -0.61 6.75
C ARG A 127 -23.48 0.46 6.97
N SER A 128 -23.10 1.59 7.58
CA SER A 128 -24.01 2.72 7.85
C SER A 128 -24.51 3.39 6.58
N ARG A 129 -23.63 3.57 5.58
CA ARG A 129 -23.98 4.23 4.31
C ARG A 129 -24.53 3.30 3.23
N GLY A 130 -24.62 2.00 3.49
CA GLY A 130 -25.21 1.03 2.57
C GLY A 130 -24.42 0.81 1.28
N TYR A 131 -23.09 0.94 1.30
CA TYR A 131 -22.28 0.79 0.08
C TYR A 131 -22.28 -0.64 -0.47
N PRO A 132 -22.18 -0.79 -1.81
CA PRO A 132 -22.27 -2.09 -2.47
C PRO A 132 -21.07 -2.99 -2.17
N THR A 133 -21.30 -4.29 -2.28
CA THR A 133 -20.30 -5.35 -2.08
C THR A 133 -20.22 -6.16 -3.37
N GLU A 134 -19.01 -6.56 -3.78
CA GLU A 134 -18.81 -7.39 -4.96
C GLU A 134 -18.72 -8.88 -4.57
N PRO A 135 -19.05 -9.81 -5.47
CA PRO A 135 -18.84 -11.23 -5.20
C PRO A 135 -17.33 -11.56 -5.14
N PHE A 136 -16.99 -12.59 -4.37
CA PHE A 136 -15.61 -13.09 -4.32
C PHE A 136 -15.21 -13.69 -5.68
N PRO A 137 -14.06 -13.29 -6.27
CA PRO A 137 -13.66 -13.74 -7.60
C PRO A 137 -13.17 -15.20 -7.64
N GLY A 138 -13.00 -15.87 -6.50
CA GLY A 138 -12.53 -17.25 -6.41
C GLY A 138 -11.03 -17.38 -6.16
N SER A 139 -10.61 -18.49 -5.54
CA SER A 139 -9.21 -18.73 -5.15
C SER A 139 -8.23 -18.82 -6.32
N ALA A 140 -8.66 -19.34 -7.47
CA ALA A 140 -7.87 -19.38 -8.69
C ALA A 140 -7.56 -17.98 -9.23
N ALA A 141 -8.52 -17.05 -9.18
CA ALA A 141 -8.33 -15.67 -9.59
C ALA A 141 -7.39 -14.92 -8.63
N VAL A 142 -7.51 -15.17 -7.32
CA VAL A 142 -6.58 -14.63 -6.32
C VAL A 142 -5.15 -15.10 -6.58
N ALA A 143 -4.93 -16.39 -6.86
CA ALA A 143 -3.61 -16.93 -7.16
C ALA A 143 -3.01 -16.33 -8.43
N HIS A 144 -3.81 -16.15 -9.49
CA HIS A 144 -3.38 -15.47 -10.71
C HIS A 144 -3.00 -14.01 -10.45
N LEU A 145 -3.84 -13.26 -9.71
CA LEU A 145 -3.56 -11.85 -9.40
C LEU A 145 -2.36 -11.68 -8.46
N LEU A 146 -2.12 -12.64 -7.56
CA LEU A 146 -0.90 -12.69 -6.78
C LEU A 146 0.31 -12.82 -7.71
N ALA A 147 0.32 -13.77 -8.64
CA ALA A 147 1.43 -13.95 -9.59
C ALA A 147 1.69 -12.70 -10.43
N VAL A 148 0.64 -11.97 -10.80
CA VAL A 148 0.76 -10.69 -11.52
C VAL A 148 1.28 -9.55 -10.61
N ALA A 149 0.97 -9.57 -9.31
CA ALA A 149 1.42 -8.59 -8.33
C ALA A 149 2.82 -8.86 -7.75
N VAL A 150 3.30 -10.11 -7.81
CA VAL A 150 4.62 -10.55 -7.29
C VAL A 150 5.75 -9.62 -7.70
N PRO A 151 5.88 -9.17 -8.96
CA PRO A 151 7.00 -8.30 -9.32
C PRO A 151 6.99 -6.98 -8.56
N GLY A 152 5.82 -6.42 -8.25
CA GLY A 152 5.71 -5.22 -7.40
C GLY A 152 6.04 -5.53 -5.94
N LEU A 153 5.54 -6.63 -5.39
CA LEU A 153 5.82 -7.04 -4.01
C LEU A 153 7.30 -7.38 -3.79
N LEU A 154 7.99 -7.87 -4.81
CA LEU A 154 9.43 -8.13 -4.77
C LEU A 154 10.24 -6.84 -4.54
N LEU A 155 9.77 -5.67 -4.95
CA LEU A 155 10.44 -4.40 -4.63
C LEU A 155 10.54 -4.19 -3.12
N ILE A 156 9.46 -4.48 -2.39
CA ILE A 156 9.43 -4.39 -0.93
C ILE A 156 10.48 -5.33 -0.33
N ALA A 157 10.52 -6.58 -0.82
CA ALA A 157 11.45 -7.59 -0.35
C ALA A 157 12.92 -7.23 -0.68
N ILE A 158 13.20 -6.67 -1.86
CA ILE A 158 14.54 -6.22 -2.26
C ILE A 158 15.01 -5.09 -1.34
N ILE A 159 14.16 -4.08 -1.12
CA ILE A 159 14.55 -2.91 -0.33
C ILE A 159 14.68 -3.29 1.15
N PHE A 160 13.62 -3.86 1.74
CA PHE A 160 13.62 -4.21 3.16
C PHE A 160 14.62 -5.32 3.46
N GLY A 161 14.64 -6.39 2.65
CA GLY A 161 15.54 -7.52 2.82
C GLY A 161 17.00 -7.14 2.59
N GLY A 162 17.31 -6.32 1.58
CA GLY A 162 18.66 -5.82 1.31
C GLY A 162 19.22 -4.98 2.46
N VAL A 163 18.39 -4.09 3.02
CA VAL A 163 18.77 -3.25 4.17
C VAL A 163 18.89 -4.08 5.46
N ARG A 164 17.96 -5.01 5.70
CA ARG A 164 17.94 -5.81 6.94
C ARG A 164 19.04 -6.87 7.00
N SER A 165 19.44 -7.41 5.85
CA SER A 165 20.54 -8.39 5.72
C SER A 165 21.92 -7.73 5.74
N GLY A 166 22.00 -6.40 5.64
CA GLY A 166 23.27 -5.66 5.61
C GLY A 166 24.02 -5.80 4.28
N VAL A 167 23.41 -6.40 3.26
CA VAL A 167 24.01 -6.52 1.92
C VAL A 167 24.10 -5.15 1.25
N PHE A 168 23.09 -4.29 1.47
CA PHE A 168 23.02 -2.94 0.91
C PHE A 168 22.60 -1.93 1.97
N THR A 169 23.06 -0.69 1.80
CA THR A 169 22.48 0.47 2.49
C THR A 169 21.11 0.82 1.89
N ALA A 170 20.33 1.65 2.59
CA ALA A 170 19.00 2.08 2.11
C ALA A 170 19.06 2.82 0.76
N THR A 171 20.14 3.56 0.52
CA THR A 171 20.36 4.28 -0.74
C THR A 171 20.68 3.30 -1.87
N GLU A 172 21.59 2.35 -1.63
CA GLU A 172 21.97 1.34 -2.63
C GLU A 172 20.79 0.43 -3.00
N SER A 173 20.01 -0.01 -2.01
CA SER A 173 18.82 -0.83 -2.24
C SER A 173 17.76 -0.09 -3.06
N SER A 174 17.62 1.23 -2.87
CA SER A 174 16.73 2.08 -3.69
C SER A 174 17.19 2.15 -5.15
N CYS A 175 18.50 2.26 -5.40
CA CYS A 175 19.05 2.23 -6.76
C CYS A 175 18.76 0.90 -7.47
N ILE A 176 18.96 -0.23 -6.76
CA ILE A 176 18.68 -1.57 -7.29
C ILE A 176 17.19 -1.73 -7.58
N ALA A 177 16.32 -1.24 -6.69
CA ALA A 177 14.88 -1.26 -6.87
C ALA A 177 14.43 -0.48 -8.12
N VAL A 178 15.05 0.67 -8.41
CA VAL A 178 14.78 1.44 -9.63
C VAL A 178 15.19 0.66 -10.88
N ILE A 179 16.39 0.06 -10.90
CA ILE A 179 16.85 -0.75 -12.04
C ILE A 179 15.89 -1.92 -12.27
N TYR A 180 15.51 -2.63 -11.21
CA TYR A 180 14.55 -3.73 -11.29
C TYR A 180 13.18 -3.25 -11.83
N ALA A 181 12.67 -2.11 -11.34
CA ALA A 181 11.40 -1.56 -11.79
C ALA A 181 11.41 -1.07 -13.25
N LEU A 182 12.58 -0.79 -13.84
CA LEU A 182 12.71 -0.47 -15.27
C LEU A 182 12.70 -1.71 -16.17
N LEU A 183 13.12 -2.87 -15.64
CA LEU A 183 13.19 -4.13 -16.37
C LEU A 183 11.85 -4.90 -16.41
N VAL A 184 10.90 -4.53 -15.54
CA VAL A 184 9.62 -5.21 -15.28
C VAL A 184 8.44 -4.35 -15.69
#